data_AF-A0A258BT38-F1
#
_entry.id   AF-A0A258BT38-F1
#
_cell.length_a   1.000
_cell.length_b   1.000
_cell.length_c   1.000
_cell.angle_alpha   90.00
_cell.angle_beta   90.00
_cell.angle_gamma   90.00
#
_symmetry.space_group_name_H-M   'P 1'
#
loop_
_entity.id
_entity.type
_entity.pdbx_description
1 polymer ?
#
loop_
_entity_poly.entity_id
_entity_poly.type
_entity_poly.pdbx_seq_one_letter_code
_entity_poly.pdbx_strand_id
1 'polypeptide(L)'
;MLATIFGAVENAVLTFSDFIWGGTWGETRVLPFGPMALILLGIGAFYMIRLGARPLRRFVPAVAEVWQGRKGNGEPNAITPFQALATALSGQVGTGNIVGVATAITIGGPGAVFWMWVTAILGMALAFAESSLAIKYREIDENGRINGGPMYYIRKGLGKKWTWLAAIFCLGTMFSATATGGMIQANGITANISDVFRADFGLQVANSISVLGVSIDPLKAVIGLIICGLVFAVIIGGIKSIGKVAGSLVPSMAALYVLACVIILVLNIQHIPGAFAMIWEAADGARASRPTVTPNERVAAETPAPGSTKRRTA
;
A
#
# COMPACT_ATOMS: atom_id res chain seq x y z
N MET A 1 -17.75 25.87 14.66
CA MET A 1 -16.48 25.82 15.42
C MET A 1 -15.73 24.51 15.18
N LEU A 2 -16.30 23.35 15.55
CA LEU A 2 -15.66 22.03 15.28
C LEU A 2 -15.37 21.79 13.79
N ALA A 3 -16.35 22.00 12.89
CA ALA A 3 -16.15 21.84 11.45
C ALA A 3 -15.04 22.75 10.88
N THR A 4 -14.93 23.98 11.40
CA THR A 4 -13.89 24.94 11.01
C THR A 4 -12.50 24.50 11.48
N ILE A 5 -12.41 23.95 12.70
CA ILE A 5 -11.16 23.40 13.24
C ILE A 5 -10.76 22.15 12.46
N PHE A 6 -11.70 21.23 12.18
CA PHE A 6 -11.43 20.05 11.36
C PHE A 6 -10.96 20.41 9.95
N GLY A 7 -11.65 21.36 9.28
CA GLY A 7 -11.22 21.83 7.97
C GLY A 7 -9.85 22.52 7.99
N ALA A 8 -9.51 23.26 9.05
CA ALA A 8 -8.19 23.86 9.21
C ALA A 8 -7.09 22.80 9.39
N VAL A 9 -7.37 21.76 10.20
CA VAL A 9 -6.44 20.63 10.41
C VAL A 9 -6.28 19.82 9.12
N GLU A 10 -7.36 19.53 8.41
CA GLU A 10 -7.34 18.82 7.13
C GLU A 10 -6.49 19.57 6.11
N ASN A 11 -6.74 20.87 5.93
CA ASN A 11 -5.95 21.70 5.03
C ASN A 11 -4.47 21.75 5.42
N ALA A 12 -4.15 21.82 6.71
CA ALA A 12 -2.77 21.77 7.19
C ALA A 12 -2.09 20.43 6.88
N VAL A 13 -2.80 19.32 7.06
CA VAL A 13 -2.32 17.97 6.74
C VAL A 13 -2.12 17.80 5.24
N LEU A 14 -3.08 18.24 4.41
CA LEU A 14 -2.98 18.18 2.96
C LEU A 14 -1.82 19.01 2.44
N THR A 15 -1.69 20.25 2.91
CA THR A 15 -0.58 21.15 2.56
C THR A 15 0.78 20.53 2.91
N PHE A 16 0.89 19.93 4.10
CA PHE A 16 2.12 19.24 4.50
C PHE A 16 2.39 17.97 3.69
N SER A 17 1.34 17.20 3.37
CA SER A 17 1.44 16.02 2.52
C SER A 17 1.90 16.40 1.11
N ASP A 18 1.33 17.46 0.54
CA ASP A 18 1.68 17.99 -0.78
C ASP A 18 3.12 18.51 -0.82
N PHE A 19 3.62 19.09 0.28
CA PHE A 19 5.03 19.43 0.42
C PHE A 19 5.94 18.20 0.28
N ILE A 20 5.62 17.13 1.02
CA ILE A 20 6.48 15.95 1.16
C ILE A 20 6.50 15.12 -0.11
N TRP A 21 5.32 14.91 -0.69
CA TRP A 21 5.12 13.98 -1.80
C TRP A 21 5.10 14.65 -3.17
N GLY A 22 5.18 15.99 -3.23
CA GLY A 22 5.21 16.74 -4.49
C GLY A 22 3.82 16.90 -5.11
N GLY A 23 2.86 17.29 -4.28
CA GLY A 23 1.50 17.64 -4.68
C GLY A 23 1.39 19.04 -5.29
N THR A 24 0.18 19.40 -5.69
CA THR A 24 -0.16 20.72 -6.23
C THR A 24 -0.41 21.70 -5.09
N TRP A 25 0.35 22.79 -5.04
CA TRP A 25 0.07 23.88 -4.10
C TRP A 25 -0.87 24.86 -4.78
N GLY A 26 -2.17 24.73 -4.48
CA GLY A 26 -3.21 25.41 -5.25
C GLY A 26 -3.26 24.86 -6.68
N GLU A 27 -3.11 25.73 -7.70
CA GLU A 27 -3.10 25.35 -9.13
C GLU A 27 -1.69 25.09 -9.69
N THR A 28 -0.63 25.25 -8.90
CA THR A 28 0.76 25.14 -9.41
C THR A 28 1.51 23.95 -8.81
N ARG A 29 2.09 23.13 -9.68
CA ARG A 29 3.00 22.04 -9.30
C ARG A 29 4.39 22.63 -9.07
N VAL A 30 4.71 22.93 -7.82
CA VAL A 30 5.94 23.62 -7.43
C VAL A 30 7.18 22.73 -7.61
N LEU A 31 7.04 21.41 -7.44
CA LEU A 31 8.12 20.45 -7.66
C LEU A 31 7.69 19.33 -8.62
N PRO A 32 8.51 18.96 -9.61
CA PRO A 32 8.20 17.87 -10.52
C PRO A 32 8.17 16.51 -9.80
N PHE A 33 8.96 16.35 -8.74
CA PHE A 33 9.02 15.16 -7.90
C PHE A 33 9.00 15.54 -6.41
N GLY A 34 8.26 14.80 -5.59
CA GLY A 34 8.25 15.01 -4.15
C GLY A 34 9.63 14.88 -3.51
N PRO A 35 10.06 15.83 -2.65
CA PRO A 35 11.34 15.76 -1.95
C PRO A 35 11.56 14.41 -1.28
N MET A 36 10.50 13.85 -0.67
CA MET A 36 10.62 12.58 0.03
C MET A 36 10.73 11.38 -0.92
N ALA A 37 10.06 11.43 -2.08
CA ALA A 37 10.22 10.41 -3.11
C ALA A 37 11.66 10.40 -3.64
N LEU A 38 12.26 11.58 -3.89
CA LEU A 38 13.65 11.70 -4.31
C LEU A 38 14.62 11.18 -3.25
N ILE A 39 14.40 11.51 -1.98
CA ILE A 39 15.24 11.02 -0.88
C ILE A 39 15.12 9.50 -0.74
N LEU A 40 13.91 8.94 -0.75
CA LEU A 40 13.71 7.50 -0.61
C LEU A 40 14.29 6.71 -1.78
N LEU A 41 14.04 7.15 -3.02
CA LEU A 41 14.59 6.52 -4.22
C LEU A 41 16.12 6.70 -4.28
N GLY A 42 16.63 7.88 -3.92
CA GLY A 42 18.05 8.18 -3.88
C GLY A 42 18.80 7.35 -2.85
N ILE A 43 18.27 7.22 -1.63
CA ILE A 43 18.84 6.36 -0.58
C ILE A 43 18.74 4.89 -1.00
N GLY A 44 17.62 4.46 -1.59
CA GLY A 44 17.47 3.09 -2.12
C GLY A 44 18.49 2.77 -3.20
N ALA A 45 18.70 3.67 -4.16
CA ALA A 45 19.73 3.55 -5.19
C ALA A 45 21.14 3.54 -4.58
N PHE A 46 21.41 4.44 -3.62
CA PHE A 46 22.68 4.49 -2.91
C PHE A 46 23.01 3.16 -2.21
N TYR A 47 22.06 2.59 -1.46
CA TYR A 47 22.25 1.29 -0.82
C TYR A 47 22.35 0.15 -1.83
N MET A 48 21.58 0.17 -2.91
CA MET A 48 21.68 -0.84 -3.98
C MET A 48 23.09 -0.89 -4.57
N ILE A 49 23.68 0.28 -4.87
CA ILE A 49 25.05 0.40 -5.40
C ILE A 49 26.07 0.02 -4.32
N ARG A 50 25.94 0.54 -3.10
CA ARG A 50 26.91 0.30 -2.02
C ARG A 50 26.95 -1.15 -1.54
N LEU A 51 25.81 -1.84 -1.60
CA LEU A 51 25.72 -3.28 -1.35
C LEU A 51 26.17 -4.12 -2.55
N GLY A 52 26.55 -3.52 -3.68
CA GLY A 52 27.00 -4.22 -4.88
C GLY A 52 25.90 -5.08 -5.51
N ALA A 53 24.66 -4.59 -5.50
CA ALA A 53 23.46 -5.30 -5.94
C ALA A 53 23.27 -6.70 -5.29
N ARG A 54 23.82 -6.91 -4.09
CA ARG A 54 23.66 -8.16 -3.32
C ARG A 54 22.20 -8.57 -3.13
N PRO A 55 21.25 -7.68 -2.77
CA PRO A 55 19.84 -8.05 -2.64
C PRO A 55 19.27 -8.66 -3.92
N LEU A 56 19.58 -8.06 -5.08
CA LEU A 56 19.13 -8.54 -6.39
C LEU A 56 19.81 -9.87 -6.76
N ARG A 57 21.13 -10.00 -6.54
CA ARG A 57 21.90 -11.23 -6.86
C ARG A 57 21.54 -12.41 -5.96
N ARG A 58 21.17 -12.16 -4.70
CA ARG A 58 20.80 -13.20 -3.73
C ARG A 58 19.30 -13.47 -3.66
N PHE A 59 18.49 -12.77 -4.43
CA PHE A 59 17.04 -12.96 -4.46
C PHE A 59 16.64 -14.42 -4.75
N VAL A 60 17.16 -15.01 -5.84
CA VAL A 60 16.82 -16.38 -6.24
C VAL A 60 17.29 -17.42 -5.20
N PRO A 61 18.55 -17.40 -4.72
CA PRO A 61 18.96 -18.28 -3.62
C PRO A 61 18.12 -18.11 -2.35
N ALA A 62 17.75 -16.89 -1.97
CA ALA A 62 16.95 -16.63 -0.77
C ALA A 62 15.55 -17.25 -0.87
N VAL A 63 14.90 -17.15 -2.03
CA VAL A 63 13.60 -17.80 -2.27
C VAL A 63 13.72 -19.32 -2.17
N ALA A 64 14.78 -19.89 -2.75
CA ALA A 64 15.05 -21.31 -2.66
C ALA A 64 15.29 -21.77 -1.20
N GLU A 65 16.04 -21.01 -0.40
CA GLU A 65 16.30 -21.32 1.01
C GLU A 65 15.04 -21.28 1.88
N VAL A 66 14.12 -20.35 1.61
CA VAL A 66 12.82 -20.30 2.31
C VAL A 66 11.99 -21.53 1.98
N TRP A 67 11.98 -21.96 0.72
CA TRP A 67 11.20 -23.13 0.27
C TRP A 67 11.82 -24.46 0.70
N GLN A 68 13.14 -24.54 0.80
CA GLN A 68 13.86 -25.71 1.30
C GLN A 68 13.73 -25.91 2.81
N GLY A 69 13.16 -24.94 3.53
CA GLY A 69 12.68 -25.11 4.90
C GLY A 69 13.73 -25.69 5.83
N ARG A 70 14.85 -24.97 6.06
CA ARG A 70 15.74 -25.33 7.19
C ARG A 70 14.90 -25.32 8.46
N LYS A 71 14.72 -26.50 9.07
CA LYS A 71 14.18 -26.65 10.43
C LYS A 71 14.98 -25.70 11.31
N GLY A 72 14.30 -24.79 12.00
CA GLY A 72 14.96 -23.87 12.94
C GLY A 72 15.88 -24.68 13.84
N ASN A 73 17.13 -24.27 13.94
CA ASN A 73 18.10 -24.90 14.84
C ASN A 73 17.59 -24.76 16.28
N GLY A 74 16.80 -25.73 16.77
CA GLY A 74 16.59 -26.06 18.18
C GLY A 74 16.14 -24.96 19.15
N GLU A 75 15.87 -23.72 18.73
CA GLU A 75 15.50 -22.65 19.64
C GLU A 75 14.00 -22.76 20.02
N PRO A 76 13.64 -22.82 21.32
CA PRO A 76 12.28 -23.14 21.79
C PRO A 76 11.14 -22.20 21.37
N ASN A 77 11.37 -21.20 20.53
CA ASN A 77 10.36 -20.24 20.04
C ASN A 77 10.64 -19.72 18.62
N ALA A 78 11.51 -20.37 17.84
CA ALA A 78 11.86 -19.90 16.50
C ALA A 78 10.79 -20.26 15.46
N ILE A 79 10.14 -19.25 14.88
CA ILE A 79 9.31 -19.41 13.68
C ILE A 79 10.17 -19.89 12.51
N THR A 80 9.64 -20.80 11.69
CA THR A 80 10.34 -21.28 10.49
C THR A 80 10.59 -20.12 9.51
N PRO A 81 11.60 -20.19 8.63
CA PRO A 81 11.83 -19.15 7.60
C PRO A 81 10.59 -18.87 6.74
N PHE A 82 9.82 -19.92 6.41
CA PHE A 82 8.55 -19.78 5.70
C PHE A 82 7.48 -19.07 6.53
N GLN A 83 7.33 -19.42 7.82
CA GLN A 83 6.40 -18.72 8.71
C GLN A 83 6.80 -17.26 8.91
N ALA A 84 8.09 -16.96 9.05
CA ALA A 84 8.59 -15.59 9.14
C ALA A 84 8.28 -14.79 7.87
N LEU A 85 8.50 -15.39 6.69
CA LEU A 85 8.13 -14.77 5.41
C LEU A 85 6.61 -14.57 5.31
N ALA A 86 5.81 -15.58 5.65
CA ALA A 86 4.35 -15.50 5.59
C ALA A 86 3.80 -14.43 6.54
N THR A 87 4.34 -14.32 7.76
CA THR A 87 3.96 -13.26 8.71
C THR A 87 4.37 -11.88 8.22
N ALA A 88 5.58 -11.73 7.65
CA ALA A 88 5.99 -10.46 7.05
C ALA A 88 5.05 -10.08 5.90
N LEU A 89 4.84 -10.98 4.93
CA LEU A 89 3.96 -10.77 3.79
C LEU A 89 2.51 -10.48 4.21
N SER A 90 2.02 -11.06 5.31
CA SER A 90 0.69 -10.75 5.83
C SER A 90 0.49 -9.28 6.18
N GLY A 91 1.55 -8.63 6.69
CA GLY A 91 1.51 -7.24 7.08
C GLY A 91 1.61 -6.31 5.89
N GLN A 92 2.19 -6.78 4.77
CA GLN A 92 2.33 -5.99 3.55
C GLN A 92 1.21 -6.22 2.54
N VAL A 93 0.54 -7.37 2.56
CA VAL A 93 -0.58 -7.66 1.66
C VAL A 93 -1.88 -7.25 2.34
N GLY A 94 -2.56 -6.26 1.77
CA GLY A 94 -3.89 -5.86 2.25
C GLY A 94 -4.63 -5.01 1.24
N THR A 95 -5.69 -4.34 1.70
CA THR A 95 -6.54 -3.50 0.85
C THR A 95 -5.75 -2.41 0.14
N GLY A 96 -4.67 -1.91 0.77
CA GLY A 96 -3.72 -0.98 0.17
C GLY A 96 -3.08 -1.46 -1.14
N ASN A 97 -2.84 -2.77 -1.32
CA ASN A 97 -2.24 -3.27 -2.57
C ASN A 97 -3.25 -3.33 -3.72
N ILE A 98 -4.54 -3.48 -3.40
CA ILE A 98 -5.60 -3.54 -4.41
C ILE A 98 -6.05 -2.11 -4.74
N VAL A 99 -6.52 -1.38 -3.73
CA VAL A 99 -7.04 -0.02 -3.88
C VAL A 99 -5.92 0.95 -4.23
N GLY A 100 -4.74 0.81 -3.61
CA GLY A 100 -3.61 1.72 -3.88
C GLY A 100 -3.08 1.59 -5.30
N VAL A 101 -2.95 0.37 -5.84
CA VAL A 101 -2.56 0.16 -7.25
C VAL A 101 -3.63 0.71 -8.19
N ALA A 102 -4.92 0.42 -7.92
CA ALA A 102 -6.02 0.93 -8.74
C ALA A 102 -6.07 2.45 -8.76
N THR A 103 -5.94 3.10 -7.60
CA THR A 103 -5.88 4.56 -7.47
C THR A 103 -4.66 5.13 -8.18
N ALA A 104 -3.48 4.50 -8.05
CA ALA A 104 -2.27 4.93 -8.72
C ALA A 104 -2.39 4.88 -10.25
N ILE A 105 -3.01 3.82 -10.79
CA ILE A 105 -3.28 3.71 -12.23
C ILE A 105 -4.35 4.72 -12.68
N THR A 106 -5.37 4.97 -11.86
CA THR A 106 -6.45 5.91 -12.18
C THR A 106 -5.96 7.35 -12.24
N ILE A 107 -5.10 7.75 -11.29
CA ILE A 107 -4.58 9.11 -11.19
C ILE A 107 -3.34 9.31 -12.07
N GLY A 108 -2.41 8.35 -12.05
CA GLY A 108 -1.11 8.44 -12.73
C GLY A 108 -1.05 7.77 -14.11
N GLY A 109 -2.13 7.11 -14.54
CA GLY A 109 -2.15 6.31 -15.75
C GLY A 109 -1.38 4.99 -15.64
N PRO A 110 -1.32 4.20 -16.73
CA PRO A 110 -0.69 2.87 -16.72
C PRO A 110 0.83 2.91 -16.47
N GLY A 111 1.48 4.06 -16.71
CA GLY A 111 2.91 4.25 -16.44
C GLY A 111 3.27 4.21 -14.94
N ALA A 112 2.29 4.37 -14.05
CA ALA A 112 2.49 4.21 -12.61
C ALA A 112 3.04 2.83 -12.25
N VAL A 113 2.61 1.78 -12.95
CA VAL A 113 3.02 0.38 -12.69
C VAL A 113 4.53 0.20 -12.88
N PHE A 114 5.11 0.81 -13.92
CA PHE A 114 6.55 0.77 -14.15
C PHE A 114 7.33 1.38 -12.97
N TRP A 115 6.90 2.56 -12.50
CA TRP A 115 7.52 3.22 -11.37
C TRP A 115 7.35 2.45 -10.06
N MET A 116 6.23 1.73 -9.88
CA MET A 116 6.05 0.81 -8.74
C MET A 116 7.05 -0.36 -8.78
N TRP A 117 7.43 -0.87 -9.95
CA TRP A 117 8.48 -1.89 -10.05
C TRP A 117 9.86 -1.31 -9.73
N VAL A 118 10.17 -0.11 -10.23
CA VAL A 118 11.43 0.58 -9.91
C VAL A 118 11.55 0.83 -8.40
N THR A 119 10.48 1.34 -7.77
CA THR A 119 10.47 1.59 -6.32
C THR A 119 10.61 0.29 -5.53
N ALA A 120 10.00 -0.82 -5.98
CA ALA A 120 10.13 -2.13 -5.35
C ALA A 120 11.57 -2.67 -5.42
N ILE A 121 12.22 -2.56 -6.59
CA ILE A 121 13.62 -2.99 -6.77
C ILE A 121 14.54 -2.19 -5.85
N LEU A 122 14.42 -0.87 -5.84
CA LEU A 122 15.26 -0.01 -4.97
C LEU A 122 14.93 -0.22 -3.48
N GLY A 123 13.65 -0.43 -3.15
CA GLY A 123 13.18 -0.72 -1.81
C GLY A 123 13.72 -2.04 -1.24
N MET A 124 13.99 -3.03 -2.09
CA MET A 124 14.62 -4.29 -1.68
C MET A 124 15.98 -4.06 -0.99
N ALA A 125 16.77 -3.10 -1.47
CA ALA A 125 18.06 -2.77 -0.85
C ALA A 125 17.91 -2.10 0.52
N LEU A 126 16.90 -1.23 0.67
CA LEU A 126 16.57 -0.61 1.96
C LEU A 126 16.11 -1.64 2.98
N ALA A 127 15.17 -2.49 2.60
CA ALA A 127 14.64 -3.55 3.46
C ALA A 127 15.75 -4.52 3.90
N PHE A 128 16.68 -4.85 3.01
CA PHE A 128 17.85 -5.67 3.34
C PHE A 128 18.79 -4.97 4.33
N ALA A 129 19.08 -3.69 4.13
CA ALA A 129 19.91 -2.90 5.05
C ALA A 129 19.25 -2.80 6.44
N GLU A 130 17.96 -2.49 6.50
CA GLU A 130 17.18 -2.40 7.74
C GLU A 130 17.17 -3.72 8.50
N SER A 131 16.88 -4.83 7.81
CA SER A 131 16.87 -6.17 8.41
C SER A 131 18.25 -6.56 8.95
N SER A 132 19.32 -6.21 8.23
CA SER A 132 20.70 -6.45 8.67
C SER A 132 21.05 -5.67 9.94
N LEU A 133 20.62 -4.39 10.03
CA LEU A 133 20.80 -3.57 11.23
C LEU A 133 19.97 -4.11 12.40
N ALA A 134 18.73 -4.54 12.15
CA ALA A 134 17.86 -5.10 13.18
C ALA A 134 18.48 -6.36 13.82
N ILE A 135 19.12 -7.23 13.03
CA ILE A 135 19.84 -8.40 13.55
C ILE A 135 21.09 -7.98 14.34
N LYS A 136 21.87 -7.00 13.84
CA LYS A 136 23.10 -6.53 14.49
C LYS A 136 22.86 -5.89 15.86
N TYR A 137 21.74 -5.17 16.02
CA TYR A 137 21.44 -4.40 17.24
C TYR A 137 20.31 -4.99 18.10
N ARG A 138 19.84 -6.22 17.81
CA ARG A 138 18.78 -6.90 18.57
C ARG A 138 19.11 -7.02 20.07
N GLU A 139 18.07 -6.96 20.89
CA GLU A 139 18.12 -7.25 22.33
C GLU A 139 17.27 -8.46 22.66
N ILE A 140 17.66 -9.18 23.69
CA ILE A 140 16.82 -10.20 24.30
C ILE A 140 16.29 -9.60 25.58
N ASP A 141 14.97 -9.48 25.66
CA ASP A 141 14.26 -8.98 26.83
C ASP A 141 14.34 -9.98 27.99
N GLU A 142 14.03 -9.54 29.21
CA GLU A 142 14.02 -10.37 30.43
C GLU A 142 13.09 -11.60 30.29
N ASN A 143 12.08 -11.48 29.44
CA ASN A 143 11.13 -12.53 29.10
C ASN A 143 11.62 -13.50 28.00
N GLY A 144 12.89 -13.44 27.61
CA GLY A 144 13.48 -14.26 26.54
C GLY A 144 12.97 -13.89 25.13
N ARG A 145 12.34 -12.72 24.97
CA ARG A 145 11.79 -12.26 23.69
C ARG A 145 12.85 -11.49 22.91
N ILE A 146 13.01 -11.81 21.64
CA ILE A 146 13.94 -11.11 20.75
C ILE A 146 13.25 -9.84 20.26
N ASN A 147 13.75 -8.68 20.69
CA ASN A 147 13.26 -7.38 20.27
C ASN A 147 14.30 -6.71 19.35
N GLY A 148 13.85 -6.28 18.17
CA GLY A 148 14.71 -5.64 17.17
C GLY A 148 13.91 -4.65 16.34
N GLY A 149 14.61 -3.71 15.70
CA GLY A 149 14.00 -2.72 14.84
C GLY A 149 14.69 -1.35 14.90
N PRO A 150 14.10 -0.34 14.24
CA PRO A 150 14.74 0.96 14.08
C PRO A 150 15.01 1.74 15.34
N MET A 151 14.11 1.66 16.31
CA MET A 151 14.30 2.20 17.65
C MET A 151 15.58 1.68 18.32
N TYR A 152 15.91 0.39 18.16
CA TYR A 152 17.09 -0.22 18.78
C TYR A 152 18.38 0.20 18.10
N TYR A 153 18.43 0.19 16.77
CA TYR A 153 19.64 0.60 16.07
C TYR A 153 19.86 2.13 16.08
N ILE A 154 18.82 2.95 16.25
CA ILE A 154 18.99 4.40 16.49
C ILE A 154 19.61 4.63 17.87
N ARG A 155 19.04 4.00 18.92
CA ARG A 155 19.53 4.13 20.30
C ARG A 155 20.97 3.62 20.47
N LYS A 156 21.30 2.47 19.86
CA LYS A 156 22.62 1.83 20.00
C LYS A 156 23.64 2.23 18.94
N GLY A 157 23.20 2.47 17.71
CA GLY A 157 24.07 2.71 16.56
C GLY A 157 24.50 4.16 16.43
N LEU A 158 23.59 5.12 16.63
CA LEU A 158 23.90 6.57 16.55
C LEU A 158 24.35 7.16 17.90
N GLY A 159 24.10 6.45 19.00
CA GLY A 159 24.50 6.82 20.36
C GLY A 159 23.46 7.66 21.12
N LYS A 160 23.73 7.89 22.43
CA LYS A 160 22.76 8.48 23.38
C LYS A 160 22.21 9.85 22.96
N LYS A 161 22.97 10.65 22.20
CA LYS A 161 22.55 11.98 21.70
C LYS A 161 21.42 11.93 20.67
N TRP A 162 21.18 10.79 20.04
CA TRP A 162 20.16 10.60 19.00
C TRP A 162 18.92 9.83 19.50
N THR A 163 18.83 9.59 20.82
CA THR A 163 17.69 8.86 21.41
C THR A 163 16.35 9.56 21.18
N TRP A 164 16.33 10.89 21.02
CA TRP A 164 15.13 11.64 20.67
C TRP A 164 14.55 11.20 19.30
N LEU A 165 15.40 10.81 18.35
CA LEU A 165 14.98 10.34 17.04
C LEU A 165 14.33 8.94 17.13
N ALA A 166 14.80 8.11 18.06
CA ALA A 166 14.15 6.83 18.36
C ALA A 166 12.75 7.04 18.97
N ALA A 167 12.58 8.04 19.84
CA ALA A 167 11.27 8.37 20.41
C ALA A 167 10.29 8.87 19.34
N ILE A 168 10.73 9.77 18.45
CA ILE A 168 9.91 10.22 17.31
C ILE A 168 9.56 9.06 16.39
N PHE A 169 10.52 8.16 16.12
CA PHE A 169 10.25 6.97 15.32
C PHE A 169 9.18 6.10 15.98
N CYS A 170 9.28 5.82 17.28
CA CYS A 170 8.26 5.06 18.00
C CYS A 170 6.88 5.71 17.90
N LEU A 171 6.76 7.01 18.18
CA LEU A 171 5.49 7.74 18.08
C LEU A 171 4.92 7.72 16.65
N GLY A 172 5.78 7.95 15.65
CA GLY A 172 5.40 7.88 14.24
C GLY A 172 4.95 6.48 13.83
N THR A 173 5.63 5.43 14.29
CA THR A 173 5.21 4.04 14.03
C THR A 173 3.93 3.66 14.74
N MET A 174 3.66 4.14 15.95
CA MET A 174 2.39 3.91 16.64
C MET A 174 1.22 4.54 15.88
N PHE A 175 1.39 5.80 15.46
CA PHE A 175 0.39 6.49 14.65
C PHE A 175 0.21 5.81 13.29
N SER A 176 1.32 5.52 12.59
CA SER A 176 1.31 4.85 11.29
C SER A 176 0.67 3.47 11.36
N ALA A 177 1.01 2.64 12.35
CA ALA A 177 0.43 1.32 12.54
C ALA A 177 -1.09 1.39 12.80
N THR A 178 -1.56 2.41 13.52
CA THR A 178 -2.99 2.59 13.78
C THR A 178 -3.73 3.07 12.54
N ALA A 179 -3.17 4.08 11.85
CA ALA A 179 -3.78 4.67 10.66
C ALA A 179 -3.74 3.70 9.46
N THR A 180 -2.55 3.19 9.11
CA THR A 180 -2.34 2.33 7.95
C THR A 180 -2.69 0.87 8.22
N GLY A 181 -2.36 0.34 9.40
CA GLY A 181 -2.62 -1.06 9.75
C GLY A 181 -4.06 -1.33 10.20
N GLY A 182 -4.72 -0.35 10.82
CA GLY A 182 -6.09 -0.50 11.32
C GLY A 182 -7.12 0.26 10.49
N MET A 183 -7.07 1.59 10.52
CA MET A 183 -8.14 2.45 10.00
C MET A 183 -8.35 2.31 8.49
N ILE A 184 -7.29 2.45 7.69
CA ILE A 184 -7.36 2.37 6.22
C ILE A 184 -7.81 0.96 5.78
N GLN A 185 -7.32 -0.09 6.44
CA GLN A 185 -7.69 -1.47 6.11
C GLN A 185 -9.16 -1.74 6.41
N ALA A 186 -9.63 -1.37 7.60
CA ALA A 186 -11.03 -1.53 7.99
C ALA A 186 -11.98 -0.72 7.09
N ASN A 187 -11.58 0.51 6.72
CA ASN A 187 -12.35 1.34 5.80
C ASN A 187 -12.47 0.68 4.41
N GLY A 188 -11.36 0.20 3.86
CA GLY A 188 -11.37 -0.43 2.54
C GLY A 188 -12.18 -1.74 2.51
N ILE A 189 -12.09 -2.58 3.55
CA ILE A 189 -12.93 -3.79 3.67
C ILE A 189 -14.41 -3.38 3.71
N THR A 190 -14.75 -2.40 4.54
CA THR A 190 -16.13 -1.92 4.70
C THR A 190 -16.69 -1.34 3.41
N ALA A 191 -15.90 -0.56 2.68
CA ALA A 191 -16.27 0.02 1.38
C ALA A 191 -16.57 -1.08 0.36
N ASN A 192 -15.63 -2.02 0.16
CA ASN A 192 -15.77 -3.11 -0.81
C ASN A 192 -16.99 -3.99 -0.52
N ILE A 193 -17.22 -4.36 0.76
CA ILE A 193 -18.39 -5.16 1.13
C ILE A 193 -19.66 -4.34 0.90
N SER A 194 -19.69 -3.06 1.28
CA SER A 194 -20.88 -2.23 1.08
C SER A 194 -21.23 -2.05 -0.39
N ASP A 195 -20.23 -1.95 -1.27
CA ASP A 195 -20.43 -1.80 -2.71
C ASP A 195 -20.98 -3.08 -3.33
N VAL A 196 -20.45 -4.26 -2.95
CA VAL A 196 -20.96 -5.57 -3.37
C VAL A 196 -22.41 -5.78 -2.90
N PHE A 197 -22.72 -5.48 -1.63
CA PHE A 197 -24.07 -5.61 -1.09
C PHE A 197 -25.08 -4.67 -1.77
N ARG A 198 -24.63 -3.51 -2.23
CA ARG A 198 -25.49 -2.57 -2.97
C ARG A 198 -25.67 -2.97 -4.43
N ALA A 199 -24.59 -3.38 -5.10
CA ALA A 199 -24.61 -3.75 -6.50
C ALA A 199 -25.36 -5.05 -6.75
N ASP A 200 -25.08 -6.09 -5.95
CA ASP A 200 -25.57 -7.44 -6.22
C ASP A 200 -26.84 -7.80 -5.44
N PHE A 201 -27.01 -7.26 -4.23
CA PHE A 201 -28.16 -7.57 -3.35
C PHE A 201 -29.20 -6.45 -3.27
N GLY A 202 -28.97 -5.32 -3.96
CA GLY A 202 -29.91 -4.19 -3.98
C GLY A 202 -30.20 -3.58 -2.61
N LEU A 203 -29.35 -3.82 -1.61
CA LEU A 203 -29.58 -3.42 -0.23
C LEU A 203 -29.27 -1.92 -0.05
N GLN A 204 -30.20 -1.07 -0.45
CA GLN A 204 -30.11 0.38 -0.24
C GLN A 204 -30.73 0.77 1.10
N VAL A 205 -29.89 0.97 2.11
CA VAL A 205 -30.34 1.54 3.39
C VAL A 205 -30.44 3.07 3.20
N ALA A 206 -31.64 3.56 2.96
CA ALA A 206 -31.93 4.95 2.55
C ALA A 206 -31.72 6.01 3.66
N ASN A 207 -31.56 5.60 4.92
CA ASN A 207 -31.47 6.54 6.04
C ASN A 207 -30.01 6.63 6.55
N SER A 208 -29.28 7.67 6.13
CA SER A 208 -28.02 8.04 6.79
C SER A 208 -28.33 8.58 8.18
N ILE A 209 -27.73 7.99 9.22
CA ILE A 209 -27.88 8.47 10.59
C ILE A 209 -26.81 9.55 10.81
N SER A 210 -27.21 10.79 11.04
CA SER A 210 -26.25 11.84 11.42
C SER A 210 -26.01 11.79 12.93
N VAL A 211 -24.79 11.42 13.33
CA VAL A 211 -24.35 11.49 14.73
C VAL A 211 -23.26 12.55 14.80
N LEU A 212 -23.44 13.56 15.65
CA LEU A 212 -22.47 14.64 15.86
C LEU A 212 -22.05 15.39 14.58
N GLY A 213 -22.95 15.47 13.58
CA GLY A 213 -22.67 16.13 12.30
C GLY A 213 -21.93 15.27 11.28
N VAL A 214 -21.72 13.97 11.57
CA VAL A 214 -21.15 13.00 10.65
C VAL A 214 -22.26 12.08 10.14
N SER A 215 -22.46 12.05 8.82
CA SER A 215 -23.40 11.13 8.18
C SER A 215 -22.84 9.71 8.21
N ILE A 216 -23.41 8.87 9.06
CA ILE A 216 -23.04 7.46 9.20
C ILE A 216 -23.98 6.62 8.33
N ASP A 217 -23.37 5.86 7.43
CA ASP A 217 -24.04 4.84 6.65
C ASP A 217 -24.26 3.59 7.54
N PRO A 218 -25.53 3.21 7.84
CA PRO A 218 -25.80 2.13 8.78
C PRO A 218 -25.21 0.79 8.33
N LEU A 219 -25.15 0.54 7.01
CA LEU A 219 -24.56 -0.68 6.47
C LEU A 219 -23.06 -0.74 6.80
N LYS A 220 -22.35 0.37 6.61
CA LYS A 220 -20.93 0.48 6.95
C LYS A 220 -20.69 0.34 8.46
N ALA A 221 -21.59 0.89 9.28
CA ALA A 221 -21.50 0.75 10.74
C ALA A 221 -21.64 -0.70 11.21
N VAL A 222 -22.60 -1.45 10.66
CA VAL A 222 -22.80 -2.87 10.99
C VAL A 222 -21.59 -3.70 10.56
N ILE A 223 -21.10 -3.51 9.33
CA ILE A 223 -19.89 -4.20 8.84
C ILE A 223 -18.69 -3.88 9.74
N GLY A 224 -18.49 -2.60 10.08
CA GLY A 224 -17.42 -2.16 10.98
C GLY A 224 -17.52 -2.78 12.37
N LEU A 225 -18.73 -2.91 12.94
CA LEU A 225 -18.95 -3.55 14.24
C LEU A 225 -18.60 -5.04 14.21
N ILE A 226 -18.98 -5.74 13.14
CA ILE A 226 -18.63 -7.16 12.96
C ILE A 226 -17.11 -7.33 12.85
N ILE A 227 -16.44 -6.51 12.03
CA ILE A 227 -14.98 -6.53 11.89
C ILE A 227 -14.31 -6.25 13.24
N CYS A 228 -14.79 -5.25 13.99
CA CYS A 228 -14.29 -4.94 15.33
C CYS A 228 -14.41 -6.13 16.27
N GLY A 229 -15.56 -6.80 16.31
CA GLY A 229 -15.77 -8.00 17.13
C GLY A 229 -14.84 -9.16 16.76
N LEU A 230 -14.65 -9.42 15.46
CA LEU A 230 -13.74 -10.46 14.99
C LEU A 230 -12.28 -10.16 15.35
N VAL A 231 -11.83 -8.92 15.13
CA VAL A 231 -10.47 -8.49 15.48
C VAL A 231 -10.25 -8.56 16.99
N PHE A 232 -11.24 -8.12 17.79
CA PHE A 232 -11.18 -8.19 19.24
C PHE A 232 -11.05 -9.63 19.76
N ALA A 233 -11.80 -10.57 19.18
CA ALA A 233 -11.69 -11.99 19.53
C ALA A 233 -10.28 -12.56 19.25
N VAL A 234 -9.64 -12.12 18.16
CA VAL A 234 -8.26 -12.54 17.83
C VAL A 234 -7.25 -11.92 18.80
N ILE A 235 -7.41 -10.64 19.16
CA ILE A 235 -6.50 -9.91 20.05
C ILE A 235 -6.54 -10.45 21.48
N ILE A 236 -7.73 -10.82 22.02
CA ILE A 236 -7.84 -11.41 23.36
C ILE A 236 -6.97 -12.67 23.50
N GLY A 237 -6.86 -13.47 22.45
CA GLY A 237 -6.02 -14.67 22.45
C GLY A 237 -4.50 -14.40 22.42
N GLY A 238 -4.09 -13.12 22.36
CA GLY A 238 -2.70 -12.69 22.39
C GLY A 238 -1.86 -13.15 21.19
N ILE A 239 -0.54 -13.08 21.33
CA ILE A 239 0.43 -13.35 20.25
C ILE A 239 0.27 -14.75 19.64
N LYS A 240 -0.08 -15.77 20.46
CA LYS A 240 -0.30 -17.14 19.98
C LYS A 240 -1.53 -17.25 19.06
N SER A 241 -2.63 -16.57 19.40
CA SER A 241 -3.83 -16.53 18.57
C SER A 241 -3.58 -15.78 17.26
N ILE A 242 -2.95 -14.61 17.35
CA ILE A 242 -2.56 -13.81 16.17
C ILE A 242 -1.70 -14.64 15.22
N GLY A 243 -0.67 -15.31 15.73
CA GLY A 243 0.21 -16.17 14.93
C GLY A 243 -0.53 -17.36 14.30
N LYS A 244 -1.46 -18.00 15.01
CA LYS A 244 -2.26 -19.12 14.48
C LYS A 244 -3.20 -18.68 13.35
N VAL A 245 -3.90 -17.56 13.54
CA VAL A 245 -4.83 -17.02 12.53
C VAL A 245 -4.05 -16.55 11.31
N ALA A 246 -3.02 -15.72 11.51
CA ALA A 246 -2.18 -15.23 10.41
C ALA A 246 -1.49 -16.38 9.66
N GLY A 247 -0.96 -17.37 10.37
CA GLY A 247 -0.26 -18.50 9.76
C GLY A 247 -1.12 -19.38 8.83
N SER A 248 -2.44 -19.41 9.04
CA SER A 248 -3.37 -20.19 8.20
C SER A 248 -4.07 -19.30 7.15
N LEU A 249 -4.53 -18.12 7.56
CA LEU A 249 -5.34 -17.24 6.73
C LEU A 249 -4.53 -16.58 5.62
N VAL A 250 -3.29 -16.19 5.90
CA VAL A 250 -2.48 -15.40 4.98
C VAL A 250 -2.03 -16.19 3.76
N PRO A 251 -1.49 -17.43 3.90
CA PRO A 251 -1.14 -18.23 2.72
C PRO A 251 -2.36 -18.52 1.85
N SER A 252 -3.51 -18.79 2.47
CA SER A 252 -4.77 -19.05 1.78
C SER A 252 -5.27 -17.84 0.99
N MET A 253 -5.25 -16.65 1.61
CA MET A 253 -5.61 -15.38 0.97
C MET A 253 -4.69 -15.08 -0.23
N ALA A 254 -3.38 -15.21 -0.06
CA ALA A 254 -2.40 -14.97 -1.11
C ALA A 254 -2.56 -15.95 -2.27
N ALA A 255 -2.78 -17.24 -1.98
CA ALA A 255 -3.01 -18.26 -3.01
C ALA A 255 -4.27 -17.98 -3.82
N LEU A 256 -5.39 -17.63 -3.16
CA LEU A 256 -6.64 -17.28 -3.83
C LEU A 256 -6.49 -16.03 -4.71
N TYR A 257 -5.81 -15.00 -4.20
CA TYR A 257 -5.54 -13.77 -4.96
C TYR A 257 -4.72 -14.05 -6.21
N VAL A 258 -3.60 -14.78 -6.08
CA VAL A 258 -2.74 -15.14 -7.22
C VAL A 258 -3.49 -16.02 -8.21
N LEU A 259 -4.28 -16.99 -7.74
CA LEU A 259 -5.07 -17.86 -8.59
C LEU A 259 -6.08 -17.06 -9.42
N ALA A 260 -6.82 -16.13 -8.80
CA ALA A 260 -7.75 -15.26 -9.50
C ALA A 260 -7.04 -14.39 -10.56
N CYS A 261 -5.89 -13.81 -10.22
CA CYS A 261 -5.07 -13.06 -11.19
C CYS A 261 -4.63 -13.93 -12.37
N VAL A 262 -4.13 -15.15 -12.10
CA VAL A 262 -3.70 -16.08 -13.15
C VAL A 262 -4.85 -16.46 -14.07
N ILE A 263 -6.04 -16.76 -13.51
CA ILE A 263 -7.24 -17.05 -14.30
C ILE A 263 -7.57 -15.88 -15.24
N ILE A 264 -7.61 -14.66 -14.72
CA ILE A 264 -7.92 -13.46 -15.53
C ILE A 264 -6.86 -13.25 -16.63
N LEU A 265 -5.57 -13.44 -16.31
CA LEU A 265 -4.48 -13.31 -17.28
C LEU A 265 -4.56 -14.37 -18.39
N VAL A 266 -4.89 -15.61 -18.06
CA VAL A 266 -5.06 -16.68 -19.05
C VAL A 266 -6.26 -16.41 -19.95
N LEU A 267 -7.39 -15.95 -19.39
CA LEU A 267 -8.57 -15.58 -20.16
C LEU A 267 -8.32 -14.38 -21.10
N ASN A 268 -7.40 -13.49 -20.74
CA ASN A 268 -7.08 -12.26 -21.49
C ASN A 268 -5.66 -12.26 -22.06
N ILE A 269 -5.10 -13.44 -22.36
CA ILE A 269 -3.69 -13.60 -22.73
C ILE A 269 -3.27 -12.74 -23.94
N GLN A 270 -4.21 -12.50 -24.86
CA GLN A 270 -4.00 -11.68 -26.06
C GLN A 270 -3.78 -10.19 -25.73
N HIS A 271 -4.32 -9.70 -24.62
CA HIS A 271 -4.20 -8.31 -24.21
C HIS A 271 -2.91 -8.03 -23.41
N ILE A 272 -2.20 -9.08 -22.97
CA ILE A 272 -0.99 -8.94 -22.14
C ILE A 272 0.11 -8.11 -22.83
N PRO A 273 0.49 -8.38 -24.10
CA PRO A 273 1.55 -7.60 -24.76
C PRO A 273 1.15 -6.12 -24.92
N GLY A 274 -0.12 -5.86 -25.23
CA GLY A 274 -0.66 -4.50 -25.32
C GLY A 274 -0.62 -3.76 -24.00
N ALA A 275 -0.91 -4.45 -22.89
CA ALA A 275 -0.80 -3.87 -21.55
C ALA A 275 0.65 -3.49 -21.20
N PHE A 276 1.64 -4.33 -21.51
CA PHE A 276 3.06 -4.00 -21.31
C PHE A 276 3.50 -2.81 -22.16
N ALA A 277 3.08 -2.74 -23.43
CA ALA A 277 3.35 -1.59 -24.29
C ALA A 277 2.77 -0.30 -23.70
N MET A 278 1.52 -0.33 -23.23
CA MET A 278 0.88 0.82 -22.58
C MET A 278 1.63 1.28 -21.32
N ILE A 279 2.12 0.34 -20.50
CA ILE A 279 2.88 0.67 -19.29
C ILE A 279 4.19 1.38 -19.66
N TRP A 280 4.93 0.84 -20.63
CA TRP A 280 6.21 1.40 -21.05
C TRP A 280 6.07 2.77 -21.74
N GLU A 281 5.15 2.89 -22.70
CA GLU A 281 4.89 4.14 -23.42
C GLU A 281 4.38 5.26 -22.49
N ALA A 282 3.56 4.92 -21.49
CA ALA A 282 3.09 5.89 -20.52
C ALA A 282 4.16 6.27 -19.50
N ALA A 283 5.13 5.39 -19.22
CA ALA A 283 6.24 5.67 -18.31
C ALA A 283 7.30 6.60 -18.94
N ASP A 284 7.54 6.49 -20.25
CA ASP A 284 8.51 7.31 -21.01
C ASP A 284 7.99 8.74 -21.33
N GLY A 285 6.74 9.05 -20.99
CA GLY A 285 6.17 10.39 -21.10
C GLY A 285 5.49 10.73 -22.43
N ALA A 286 5.41 9.81 -23.39
CA ALA A 286 4.78 10.05 -24.70
C ALA A 286 3.27 10.38 -24.63
N ARG A 287 2.59 10.06 -23.53
CA ARG A 287 1.16 10.40 -23.30
C ARG A 287 0.91 11.45 -22.22
N ALA A 288 1.91 11.84 -21.43
CA ALA A 288 1.73 12.84 -20.37
C ALA A 288 1.46 14.26 -20.90
N SER A 289 1.66 14.50 -22.20
CA SER A 289 1.47 15.80 -22.86
C SER A 289 0.13 15.96 -23.57
N ARG A 290 -0.74 14.94 -23.58
CA ARG A 290 -2.09 15.05 -24.16
C ARG A 290 -3.11 14.95 -23.05
N PRO A 291 -4.00 15.94 -22.86
CA PRO A 291 -5.08 15.80 -21.90
C PRO A 291 -5.85 14.52 -22.24
N THR A 292 -6.02 13.67 -21.25
CA THR A 292 -6.89 12.49 -21.31
C THR A 292 -8.28 12.98 -21.66
N VAL A 293 -8.62 12.88 -22.95
CA VAL A 293 -9.99 13.07 -23.44
C VAL A 293 -10.86 12.10 -22.66
N THR A 294 -11.72 12.64 -21.80
CA THR A 294 -12.64 11.86 -20.98
C THR A 294 -13.54 11.02 -21.88
N PRO A 295 -14.10 9.88 -21.42
CA PRO A 295 -15.01 9.09 -22.24
C PRO A 295 -16.18 9.91 -22.82
N ASN A 296 -16.63 10.95 -22.12
CA ASN A 296 -17.66 11.88 -22.59
C ASN A 296 -17.22 12.74 -23.79
N GLU A 297 -15.95 13.10 -23.90
CA GLU A 297 -15.44 13.92 -25.00
C GLU A 297 -15.18 13.08 -26.27
N ARG A 298 -14.99 11.76 -26.15
CA ARG A 298 -14.92 10.86 -27.31
C ARG A 298 -16.28 10.73 -28.00
N VAL A 299 -17.36 10.68 -27.22
CA VAL A 299 -18.74 10.65 -27.75
C VAL A 299 -19.09 11.98 -28.43
N ALA A 300 -18.61 13.11 -27.90
CA ALA A 300 -18.79 14.43 -28.51
C ALA A 300 -17.98 14.60 -29.82
N ALA A 301 -16.82 13.95 -29.97
CA ALA A 301 -16.03 13.99 -31.19
C ALA A 301 -16.57 13.09 -32.31
N GLU A 302 -17.32 12.04 -31.94
CA GLU A 302 -17.95 11.10 -32.90
C GLU A 302 -19.40 11.49 -33.27
N THR A 303 -19.98 12.49 -32.62
CA THR A 303 -21.31 13.01 -32.99
C THR A 303 -21.17 14.09 -34.07
N PRO A 304 -21.71 13.91 -35.30
CA PRO A 304 -21.70 14.96 -36.29
C PRO A 304 -22.55 16.13 -35.77
N ALA A 305 -21.96 17.33 -35.73
CA ALA A 305 -22.62 18.54 -35.27
C ALA A 305 -23.99 18.73 -35.97
N PRO A 306 -25.07 19.02 -35.22
CA PRO A 306 -26.37 19.29 -35.81
C PRO A 306 -26.32 20.67 -36.48
N GLY A 307 -26.04 20.71 -37.78
CA GLY A 307 -26.00 21.99 -38.51
C GLY A 307 -25.35 22.01 -39.89
N SER A 308 -24.76 20.93 -40.40
CA SER A 308 -24.24 20.92 -41.79
C SER A 308 -25.26 20.34 -42.77
N THR A 309 -26.34 21.08 -43.00
CA THR A 309 -27.23 20.87 -44.14
C THR A 309 -26.45 21.14 -45.42
N LYS A 310 -25.80 20.12 -45.99
CA LYS A 310 -25.27 20.18 -47.36
C LYS A 310 -26.45 20.42 -48.31
N ARG A 311 -26.58 21.64 -48.81
CA ARG A 311 -27.35 21.96 -50.01
C ARG A 311 -26.90 21.05 -51.15
N ARG A 312 -27.71 20.04 -51.46
CA ARG A 312 -28.11 19.67 -52.84
C ARG A 312 -28.56 20.98 -53.52
N THR A 313 -28.07 21.41 -54.67
CA THR A 313 -27.99 20.80 -56.01
C THR A 313 -27.34 21.82 -56.96
N ALA A 314 -26.88 21.33 -58.12
CA ALA A 314 -26.81 21.99 -59.45
C ALA A 314 -26.70 23.52 -59.52
#